data_AF-A0A849X5H7-F1
#
_entry.id   AF-A0A849X5H7-F1
#
_cell.length_a   1.000
_cell.length_b   1.000
_cell.length_c   1.000
_cell.angle_alpha   90.00
_cell.angle_beta   90.00
_cell.angle_gamma   90.00
#
_symmetry.space_group_name_H-M   'P 1'
#
loop_
_entity.id
_entity.type
_entity.pdbx_description
1 polymer ?
#
loop_
_entity_poly.entity_id
_entity_poly.type
_entity_poly.pdbx_seq_one_letter_code
_entity_poly.pdbx_strand_id
1 'polypeptide(L)'
;YPITALIFTGTVLFTLFVLSKVDNKVFGKMHEYEAWVVFRGGEPLARTQVMHAFQASDLELAHLMVTDSDEGVCQVHARYFTTEARHLRMQASLWGVPMVERIDIKVL
;
A
#
# COMPACT_ATOMS: atom_id res chain seq x y z
N TYR A 1 48.52 -4.22 12.46
CA TYR A 1 47.30 -5.06 12.49
C TYR A 1 46.13 -4.52 13.33
N PRO A 2 46.27 -3.75 14.44
CA PRO A 2 45.09 -3.28 15.18
C PRO A 2 44.35 -2.12 14.49
N ILE A 3 45.09 -1.25 13.78
CA ILE A 3 44.55 -0.06 13.11
C ILE A 3 43.64 -0.46 11.93
N THR A 4 44.04 -1.46 11.14
CA THR A 4 43.26 -1.98 10.02
C THR A 4 41.96 -2.65 10.46
N ALA A 5 41.96 -3.33 11.61
CA ALA A 5 40.74 -3.91 12.19
C ALA A 5 39.78 -2.82 12.65
N LEU A 6 40.28 -1.75 13.28
CA LEU A 6 39.47 -0.64 13.76
C LEU A 6 38.83 0.16 12.62
N ILE A 7 39.57 0.36 11.52
CA ILE A 7 39.04 0.95 10.28
C ILE A 7 37.94 0.05 9.72
N PHE A 8 38.19 -1.26 9.59
CA PHE A 8 37.22 -2.21 9.06
C PHE A 8 35.91 -2.21 9.86
N THR A 9 35.98 -2.33 11.18
CA THR A 9 34.80 -2.30 12.06
C THR A 9 34.03 -0.98 11.95
N GLY A 10 34.75 0.15 11.87
CA GLY A 10 34.14 1.47 11.66
C GLY A 10 33.38 1.57 10.34
N THR A 11 33.98 1.11 9.24
CA THR A 11 33.30 1.05 7.93
C THR A 11 32.10 0.12 7.92
N VAL A 12 32.18 -1.04 8.56
CA VAL A 12 31.05 -1.99 8.61
C VAL A 12 29.89 -1.40 9.42
N LEU A 13 30.15 -0.81 10.59
CA LEU A 13 29.13 -0.15 11.40
C LEU A 13 28.52 1.06 10.68
N PHE A 14 29.34 1.86 9.98
CA PHE A 14 28.86 2.98 9.20
C PHE A 14 28.00 2.53 8.02
N THR A 15 28.40 1.46 7.31
CA THR A 15 27.61 0.90 6.22
C THR A 15 26.30 0.34 6.72
N LEU A 16 26.28 -0.37 7.86
CA LEU A 16 25.06 -0.86 8.50
C LEU A 16 24.17 0.28 9.00
N PHE A 17 24.75 1.36 9.52
CA PHE A 17 23.99 2.55 9.96
C PHE A 17 23.37 3.29 8.77
N VAL A 18 24.12 3.46 7.69
CA VAL A 18 23.61 4.08 6.45
C VAL A 18 22.55 3.19 5.84
N LEU A 19 22.76 1.87 5.76
CA LEU A 19 21.74 0.93 5.33
C LEU A 19 20.51 1.03 6.20
N SER A 20 20.62 1.02 7.54
CA SER A 20 19.48 1.17 8.45
C SER A 20 18.75 2.51 8.29
N LYS A 21 19.47 3.61 8.05
CA LYS A 21 18.88 4.93 7.78
C LYS A 21 18.23 5.01 6.41
N VAL A 22 18.81 4.37 5.40
CA VAL A 22 18.24 4.27 4.06
C VAL A 22 17.02 3.36 4.08
N ASP A 23 17.07 2.24 4.80
CA ASP A 23 15.95 1.33 5.04
C ASP A 23 14.80 2.11 5.68
N ASN A 24 15.05 2.86 6.76
CA ASN A 24 14.03 3.69 7.42
C ASN A 24 13.53 4.90 6.58
N LYS A 25 14.26 5.29 5.52
CA LYS A 25 13.91 6.39 4.62
C LYS A 25 13.26 5.90 3.31
N VAL A 26 13.49 4.65 2.93
CA VAL A 26 12.98 3.98 1.72
C VAL A 26 11.79 3.09 2.06
N PHE A 27 11.80 2.38 3.19
CA PHE A 27 10.62 1.84 3.89
C PHE A 27 9.92 2.94 4.70
N GLY A 28 9.67 4.07 4.03
CA GLY A 28 9.02 5.23 4.62
C GLY A 28 7.85 4.79 5.47
N LYS A 29 7.85 5.20 6.75
CA LYS A 29 6.88 4.88 7.79
C LYS A 29 5.59 4.31 7.19
N MET A 30 5.36 3.01 7.38
CA MET A 30 4.10 2.43 6.95
C MET A 30 2.98 3.17 7.67
N HIS A 31 2.09 3.76 6.88
CA HIS A 31 0.91 4.41 7.37
C HIS A 31 -0.25 3.44 7.23
N GLU A 32 -1.13 3.49 8.22
CA GLU A 32 -2.37 2.75 8.16
C GLU A 32 -3.38 3.56 7.34
N TYR A 33 -3.91 2.94 6.30
CA TYR A 33 -4.92 3.52 5.44
C TYR A 33 -6.20 2.69 5.52
N GLU A 34 -7.32 3.39 5.51
CA GLU A 34 -8.65 2.85 5.39
C GLU A 34 -9.28 3.43 4.12
N ALA A 35 -9.64 2.58 3.16
CA ALA A 35 -10.19 2.99 1.88
C ALA A 35 -11.58 2.38 1.67
N TRP A 36 -12.50 3.20 1.17
CA TRP A 36 -13.82 2.80 0.69
C TRP A 36 -13.91 3.12 -0.80
N VAL A 37 -14.05 2.10 -1.62
CA VAL A 37 -14.22 2.24 -3.06
C VAL A 37 -15.65 1.86 -3.39
N VAL A 38 -16.39 2.77 -4.01
CA VAL A 38 -17.75 2.55 -4.50
C VAL A 38 -17.70 2.53 -6.01
N PHE A 39 -18.19 1.45 -6.60
CA PHE A 39 -18.32 1.31 -8.04
C PHE A 39 -19.68 0.72 -8.40
N ARG A 40 -20.19 1.15 -9.56
CA ARG A 40 -21.50 0.72 -10.04
C ARG A 40 -21.35 -0.47 -10.97
N GLY A 41 -22.21 -1.46 -10.80
CA GLY A 41 -22.49 -2.49 -11.79
C GLY A 41 -22.01 -3.88 -11.40
N GLY A 42 -22.92 -4.85 -11.55
CA GLY A 42 -22.67 -6.29 -11.45
C GLY A 42 -21.77 -6.86 -12.56
N GLU A 43 -20.76 -6.10 -12.98
CA GLU A 43 -19.74 -6.55 -13.91
C GLU A 43 -18.55 -7.11 -13.11
N PRO A 44 -18.27 -8.43 -13.18
CA PRO A 44 -17.24 -9.06 -12.36
C PRO A 44 -15.82 -8.49 -12.65
N LEU A 45 -15.63 -7.88 -13.82
CA LEU A 45 -14.37 -7.26 -14.25
C LEU A 45 -13.93 -6.08 -13.37
N ALA A 46 -14.83 -5.14 -13.06
CA ALA A 46 -14.50 -3.98 -12.24
C ALA A 46 -14.10 -4.41 -10.82
N ARG A 47 -14.83 -5.38 -10.25
CA ARG A 47 -14.51 -6.00 -8.96
C ARG A 47 -13.13 -6.66 -8.98
N THR A 48 -12.81 -7.45 -10.01
CA THR A 48 -11.49 -8.09 -10.11
C THR A 48 -10.37 -7.05 -10.22
N GLN A 49 -10.55 -5.97 -10.97
CA GLN A 49 -9.53 -4.92 -11.10
C GLN A 49 -9.30 -4.17 -9.78
N VAL A 50 -10.37 -3.82 -9.06
CA VAL A 50 -10.27 -3.20 -7.73
C VAL A 50 -9.60 -4.15 -6.74
N MET A 51 -10.00 -5.43 -6.70
CA MET A 51 -9.36 -6.42 -5.83
C MET A 51 -7.88 -6.63 -6.19
N HIS A 52 -7.53 -6.66 -7.47
CA HIS A 52 -6.15 -6.79 -7.91
C HIS A 52 -5.29 -5.58 -7.51
N ALA A 53 -5.86 -4.37 -7.51
CA ALA A 53 -5.17 -3.17 -7.03
C ALA A 53 -4.83 -3.28 -5.52
N PHE A 54 -5.70 -3.92 -4.73
CA PHE A 54 -5.45 -4.18 -3.31
C PHE A 54 -4.54 -5.39 -3.06
N GLN A 55 -4.58 -6.41 -3.91
CA GLN A 55 -3.75 -7.63 -3.78
C GLN A 55 -2.31 -7.46 -4.30
N ALA A 56 -1.88 -6.24 -4.66
CA ALA A 56 -0.48 -6.03 -5.01
C ALA A 56 0.41 -6.48 -3.83
N SER A 57 1.45 -7.26 -4.14
CA SER A 57 2.26 -8.11 -3.23
C SER A 57 2.96 -7.39 -2.05
N ASP A 58 2.77 -6.09 -1.97
CA ASP A 58 3.48 -5.11 -1.15
C ASP A 58 2.54 -4.36 -0.18
N LEU A 59 1.27 -4.76 -0.11
CA LEU A 59 0.24 -4.23 0.78
C LEU A 59 -0.01 -5.23 1.92
N GLU A 60 0.22 -4.80 3.15
CA GLU A 60 -0.20 -5.57 4.32
C GLU A 60 -1.68 -5.29 4.57
N LEU A 61 -2.54 -6.10 3.96
CA LEU A 61 -4.00 -6.05 4.14
C LEU A 61 -4.38 -6.53 5.54
N ALA A 62 -4.92 -5.63 6.34
CA ALA A 62 -5.51 -5.93 7.65
C ALA A 62 -6.98 -6.34 7.53
N HIS A 63 -7.71 -5.75 6.60
CA HIS A 63 -9.12 -6.02 6.37
C HIS A 63 -9.48 -5.80 4.90
N LEU A 64 -10.29 -6.68 4.32
CA LEU A 64 -10.89 -6.51 3.01
C LEU A 64 -12.31 -7.07 3.03
N MET A 65 -13.29 -6.20 2.85
CA MET A 65 -14.69 -6.54 2.78
C MET A 65 -15.27 -6.04 1.46
N VAL A 66 -16.07 -6.89 0.82
CA VAL A 66 -16.83 -6.52 -0.37
C VAL A 66 -18.30 -6.63 0.00
N THR A 67 -19.01 -5.52 -0.13
CA THR A 67 -20.44 -5.44 0.14
C THR A 67 -21.13 -5.15 -1.19
N ASP A 68 -21.95 -6.10 -1.63
CA ASP A 68 -22.79 -5.93 -2.82
C ASP A 68 -24.19 -5.49 -2.33
N SER A 69 -24.68 -4.36 -2.84
CA SER A 69 -26.04 -3.88 -2.59
C SER A 69 -26.98 -4.38 -3.68
N ASP A 70 -28.25 -4.66 -3.33
CA ASP A 70 -29.29 -5.13 -4.26
C ASP A 70 -29.52 -4.17 -5.44
N GLU A 71 -29.12 -2.90 -5.31
CA GLU A 71 -29.20 -1.89 -6.38
C GLU A 71 -28.04 -1.95 -7.40
N GLY A 72 -27.21 -3.00 -7.36
CA GLY A 72 -26.07 -3.17 -8.25
C GLY A 72 -24.90 -2.24 -7.95
N VAL A 73 -24.83 -1.71 -6.72
CA VAL A 73 -23.71 -0.90 -6.22
C VAL A 73 -22.82 -1.81 -5.40
N CYS A 74 -21.54 -1.90 -5.78
CA CYS A 74 -20.54 -2.66 -5.05
C CYS A 74 -19.67 -1.70 -4.24
N GLN A 75 -19.43 -2.03 -2.98
CA GLN A 75 -18.54 -1.29 -2.11
C GLN A 75 -17.42 -2.19 -1.62
N VAL A 76 -16.17 -1.76 -1.83
CA VAL A 76 -14.98 -2.43 -1.29
C VAL A 76 -14.43 -1.58 -0.16
N HIS A 77 -14.37 -2.16 1.03
CA HIS A 77 -13.71 -1.58 2.20
C HIS A 77 -12.40 -2.32 2.45
N ALA A 78 -11.30 -1.59 2.42
CA ALA A 78 -9.97 -2.14 2.63
C ALA A 78 -9.21 -1.35 3.69
N ARG A 79 -8.64 -2.06 4.67
CA ARG A 79 -7.69 -1.51 5.64
C ARG A 79 -6.32 -2.13 5.37
N TYR A 80 -5.32 -1.30 5.12
CA TYR A 80 -3.99 -1.77 4.71
C TYR A 80 -2.88 -0.87 5.23
N PHE A 81 -1.70 -1.47 5.45
CA PHE A 81 -0.49 -0.73 5.76
C PHE A 81 0.38 -0.61 4.52
N THR A 82 0.81 0.61 4.21
CA THR A 82 1.73 0.85 3.09
C THR A 82 2.48 2.18 3.24
N THR A 83 3.49 2.38 2.40
CA THR A 83 4.20 3.66 2.29
C THR A 83 3.36 4.67 1.50
N GLU A 84 3.45 5.97 1.82
CA GLU A 84 2.69 7.04 1.13
C GLU A 84 2.85 7.01 -0.40
N ALA A 85 4.07 6.81 -0.91
CA ALA A 85 4.33 6.72 -2.35
C ALA A 85 3.60 5.55 -3.03
N ARG A 86 3.44 4.42 -2.32
CA ARG A 86 2.69 3.25 -2.81
C ARG A 86 1.19 3.47 -2.72
N HIS A 87 0.72 4.08 -1.63
CA HIS A 87 -0.68 4.49 -1.49
C HIS A 87 -1.13 5.36 -2.68
N LEU A 88 -0.35 6.38 -3.04
CA LEU A 88 -0.66 7.24 -4.19
C LEU A 88 -0.73 6.48 -5.53
N ARG A 89 0.16 5.49 -5.74
CA ARG A 89 0.12 4.64 -6.94
C ARG A 89 -1.12 3.75 -6.98
N MET A 90 -1.48 3.15 -5.85
CA MET A 90 -2.71 2.35 -5.74
C MET A 90 -3.93 3.24 -6.01
N GLN A 91 -4.00 4.43 -5.41
CA GLN A 91 -5.10 5.37 -5.63
C GLN A 91 -5.22 5.76 -7.11
N ALA A 92 -4.10 6.02 -7.80
CA ALA A 92 -4.09 6.27 -9.24
C ALA A 92 -4.60 5.05 -10.05
N SER A 93 -4.24 3.83 -9.65
CA SER A 93 -4.73 2.60 -10.28
C SER A 93 -6.23 2.40 -10.08
N LEU A 94 -6.77 2.75 -8.91
CA LEU A 94 -8.20 2.65 -8.61
C LEU A 94 -9.01 3.66 -9.44
N TRP A 95 -8.51 4.89 -9.61
CA TRP A 95 -9.10 5.87 -10.52
C TRP A 95 -9.05 5.46 -12.00
N GLY A 96 -8.15 4.54 -12.36
CA GLY A 96 -8.05 3.99 -13.71
C GLY A 96 -9.12 2.93 -14.02
N VAL A 97 -9.86 2.44 -13.02
CA VAL A 97 -10.90 1.42 -13.22
C VAL A 97 -12.18 2.11 -13.73
N PRO A 98 -12.64 1.80 -14.96
CA PRO A 98 -13.92 2.31 -15.43
C PRO A 98 -15.01 1.80 -14.48
N MET A 99 -15.98 2.66 -14.13
CA MET A 99 -17.08 2.42 -13.17
C MET A 99 -16.82 2.75 -11.70
N VAL A 100 -15.59 3.15 -11.31
CA VAL A 100 -15.37 3.70 -9.97
C VAL A 100 -16.00 5.09 -9.88
N GLU A 101 -17.00 5.23 -9.01
CA GLU A 101 -17.72 6.49 -8.81
C GLU A 101 -17.12 7.31 -7.67
N ARG A 102 -16.64 6.62 -6.62
CA ARG A 102 -16.13 7.28 -5.42
C ARG A 102 -15.04 6.46 -4.74
N ILE A 103 -14.00 7.15 -4.30
CA ILE A 103 -12.95 6.60 -3.45
C ILE A 103 -12.80 7.54 -2.25
N ASP A 104 -13.20 7.08 -1.08
CA ASP A 104 -12.91 7.76 0.18
C ASP A 104 -11.70 7.08 0.83
N ILE A 105 -10.73 7.87 1.28
CA ILE A 105 -9.53 7.37 1.96
C ILE A 105 -9.38 8.13 3.27
N LYS A 106 -9.06 7.39 4.33
CA LYS A 106 -8.74 7.91 5.65
C LYS A 106 -7.39 7.36 6.07
N VAL A 107 -6.53 8.24 6.59
CA VAL A 107 -5.28 7.84 7.25
C VAL A 107 -5.58 7.68 8.74
N LEU A 108 -5.13 6.58 9.33
CA LEU A 108 -5.28 6.26 10.76
C LEU A 108 -4.00 6.57 11.55
#